data_AF-A0A151F5Y0-F1
#
_entry.id   AF-A0A151F5Y0-F1
#
_cell.length_a   1.000
_cell.length_b   1.000
_cell.length_c   1.000
_cell.angle_alpha   90.00
_cell.angle_beta   90.00
_cell.angle_gamma   90.00
#
_symmetry.space_group_name_H-M   'P 1'
#
loop_
_entity.id
_entity.type
_entity.pdbx_description
1 polymer ?
#
loop_
_entity_poly.entity_id
_entity_poly.type
_entity_poly.pdbx_seq_one_letter_code
_entity_poly.pdbx_strand_id
1 'polypeptide(L)'
;MKLQRGVDSLMVVLATVALFLIGFGMIIPGFVITVAAALVLIMMERYVPAAIILFFVMTNFYIASAYPELLQISSQISGMILSFFLIGDAYHENKVKRGIKNALKELDIKNLRIEIVSFEVTTYYKNLYNLKDPVFVKIWANSDVIKGYFDLESSKLVIEEPILFPSYDKTPEKIWKDVVKTHETGTPKRIEFKDKYGTVVGVEILDVTGVKKGRSWRFNKSLYETWDPVKRKWEQQPRGWKPKKSLSERLRGYFLTKQESSFYERCDF
;
A
#
# COMPACT_ATOMS: atom_id res chain seq x y z
N MET A 1 -10.59 8.35 -7.68
CA MET A 1 -9.22 8.76 -7.32
C MET A 1 -9.02 10.27 -7.15
N LYS A 2 -9.58 11.16 -8.02
CA LYS A 2 -9.59 12.62 -7.74
C LYS A 2 -10.44 12.99 -6.52
N LEU A 3 -11.61 12.37 -6.36
CA LEU A 3 -12.47 12.54 -5.19
C LEU A 3 -11.74 12.19 -3.88
N GLN A 4 -10.96 11.12 -3.91
CA GLN A 4 -10.33 10.52 -2.73
C GLN A 4 -9.25 11.41 -2.09
N ARG A 5 -8.42 12.06 -2.90
CA ARG A 5 -7.43 13.04 -2.38
C ARG A 5 -8.06 14.32 -1.85
N GLY A 6 -9.21 14.72 -2.42
CA GLY A 6 -9.99 15.83 -1.91
C GLY A 6 -10.48 15.55 -0.49
N VAL A 7 -10.94 14.32 -0.26
CA VAL A 7 -11.38 13.88 1.08
C VAL A 7 -10.18 13.83 2.04
N ASP A 8 -9.07 13.19 1.69
CA ASP A 8 -7.89 13.12 2.58
C ASP A 8 -7.38 14.52 3.01
N SER A 9 -7.37 15.48 2.09
CA SER A 9 -6.96 16.86 2.37
C SER A 9 -7.98 17.61 3.24
N LEU A 10 -9.27 17.37 3.00
CA LEU A 10 -10.36 17.93 3.80
C LEU A 10 -10.30 17.42 5.24
N MET A 11 -9.95 16.14 5.47
CA MET A 11 -9.86 15.57 6.81
C MET A 11 -8.73 16.18 7.64
N VAL A 12 -7.57 16.42 7.02
CA VAL A 12 -6.45 17.11 7.69
C VAL A 12 -6.83 18.53 8.04
N VAL A 13 -7.52 19.23 7.12
CA VAL A 13 -8.01 20.60 7.38
C VAL A 13 -9.04 20.61 8.51
N LEU A 14 -10.02 19.72 8.51
CA LEU A 14 -11.04 19.64 9.57
C LEU A 14 -10.43 19.31 10.93
N ALA A 15 -9.48 18.37 11.00
CA ALA A 15 -8.75 18.06 12.23
C ALA A 15 -7.93 19.25 12.74
N THR A 16 -7.28 19.98 11.83
CA THR A 16 -6.48 21.17 12.17
C THR A 16 -7.37 22.32 12.65
N VAL A 17 -8.50 22.58 11.98
CA VAL A 17 -9.48 23.58 12.38
C VAL A 17 -10.08 23.25 13.74
N ALA A 18 -10.40 21.97 13.99
CA ALA A 18 -10.92 21.56 15.27
C ALA A 18 -9.91 21.79 16.41
N LEU A 19 -8.64 21.38 16.23
CA LEU A 19 -7.58 21.64 17.20
C LEU A 19 -7.38 23.14 17.45
N PHE A 20 -7.46 23.95 16.40
CA PHE A 20 -7.36 25.40 16.51
C PHE A 20 -8.51 25.99 17.34
N LEU A 21 -9.76 25.62 17.07
CA LEU A 21 -10.92 26.11 17.83
C LEU A 21 -10.84 25.76 19.32
N ILE A 22 -10.35 24.57 19.65
CA ILE A 22 -10.15 24.14 21.04
C ILE A 22 -9.05 24.98 21.70
N GLY A 23 -7.95 25.24 21.01
CA GLY A 23 -6.87 26.10 21.50
C GLY A 23 -7.32 27.53 21.83
N PHE A 24 -8.39 28.01 21.17
CA PHE A 24 -9.03 29.31 21.44
C PHE A 24 -10.15 29.25 22.49
N GLY A 25 -10.33 28.13 23.18
CA GLY A 25 -11.38 27.96 24.20
C GLY A 25 -12.78 27.71 23.63
N MET A 26 -12.94 27.58 22.31
CA MET A 26 -14.20 27.23 21.66
C MET A 26 -14.39 25.71 21.62
N ILE A 27 -14.53 25.11 22.80
CA ILE A 27 -14.52 23.65 23.01
C ILE A 27 -15.68 22.96 22.31
N ILE A 28 -16.89 23.51 22.41
CA ILE A 28 -18.11 22.91 21.82
C ILE A 28 -18.02 22.82 20.28
N PRO A 29 -17.75 23.90 19.52
CA PRO A 29 -17.63 23.80 18.07
C PRO A 29 -16.41 22.98 17.61
N GLY A 30 -15.28 23.03 18.35
CA GLY A 30 -14.14 22.15 18.09
C GLY A 30 -14.49 20.66 18.26
N PHE A 31 -15.29 20.34 19.28
CA PHE A 31 -15.80 18.99 19.51
C PHE A 31 -16.73 18.52 18.38
N VAL A 32 -17.71 19.34 17.98
CA VAL A 32 -18.64 19.01 16.89
C VAL A 32 -17.90 18.74 15.58
N ILE A 33 -16.92 19.57 15.22
CA ILE A 33 -16.14 19.38 13.99
C ILE A 33 -15.30 18.10 14.06
N THR A 34 -14.73 17.77 15.23
CA THR A 34 -13.94 16.54 15.36
C THR A 34 -14.80 15.29 15.31
N VAL A 35 -15.99 15.30 15.91
CA VAL A 35 -16.95 14.18 15.81
C VAL A 35 -17.39 14.00 14.35
N ALA A 36 -17.70 15.09 13.65
CA ALA A 36 -18.03 15.04 12.22
C ALA A 36 -16.87 14.48 11.39
N ALA A 37 -15.63 14.90 11.67
CA ALA A 37 -14.45 14.36 11.02
C ALA A 37 -14.25 12.87 11.33
N ALA A 38 -14.36 12.46 12.59
CA ALA A 38 -14.24 11.07 13.00
C ALA A 38 -15.30 10.18 12.32
N LEU A 39 -16.56 10.63 12.25
CA LEU A 39 -17.64 9.91 11.56
C LEU A 39 -17.32 9.73 10.07
N VAL A 40 -16.85 10.77 9.38
CA VAL A 40 -16.44 10.66 7.98
C VAL A 40 -15.25 9.69 7.82
N LEU A 41 -14.28 9.70 8.74
CA LEU A 41 -13.16 8.74 8.72
C LEU A 41 -13.62 7.28 8.92
N ILE A 42 -14.61 7.06 9.78
CA ILE A 42 -15.21 5.73 10.00
C ILE A 42 -15.95 5.26 8.75
N MET A 43 -16.74 6.13 8.12
CA MET A 43 -17.43 5.81 6.86
C MET A 43 -16.48 5.48 5.70
N MET A 44 -15.21 5.88 5.79
CA MET A 44 -14.19 5.56 4.80
C MET A 44 -13.49 4.21 5.04
N GLU A 45 -13.83 3.48 6.12
CA GLU A 45 -13.30 2.18 6.58
C GLU A 45 -11.78 2.10 6.82
N ARG A 46 -10.99 2.93 6.15
CA ARG A 46 -9.52 2.89 6.12
C ARG A 46 -8.86 3.74 7.21
N TYR A 47 -9.60 4.66 7.82
CA TYR A 47 -9.07 5.61 8.80
C TYR A 47 -9.68 5.44 10.21
N VAL A 48 -10.27 4.28 10.48
CA VAL A 48 -10.85 3.95 11.78
C VAL A 48 -9.86 4.16 12.94
N PRO A 49 -8.57 3.76 12.86
CA PRO A 49 -7.63 4.03 13.94
C PRO A 49 -7.39 5.53 14.19
N ALA A 50 -7.31 6.33 13.13
CA ALA A 50 -7.13 7.78 13.23
C ALA A 50 -8.36 8.47 13.83
N ALA A 51 -9.57 8.01 13.47
CA ALA A 51 -10.82 8.48 14.05
C ALA A 51 -10.90 8.20 15.55
N ILE A 52 -10.47 6.99 15.96
CA ILE A 52 -10.42 6.57 17.36
C ILE A 52 -9.41 7.40 18.15
N ILE A 53 -8.20 7.62 17.61
CA ILE A 53 -7.19 8.48 18.23
C ILE A 53 -7.73 9.89 18.44
N LEU A 54 -8.32 10.49 17.41
CA LEU A 54 -8.91 11.83 17.48
C LEU A 54 -10.02 11.89 18.54
N PHE A 55 -10.90 10.90 18.58
CA PHE A 55 -11.97 10.83 19.58
C PHE A 55 -11.42 10.82 21.02
N PHE A 56 -10.37 10.03 21.30
CA PHE A 56 -9.77 9.99 22.63
C PHE A 56 -9.02 11.28 22.99
N VAL A 57 -8.28 11.86 22.05
CA VAL A 57 -7.61 13.16 22.26
C VAL A 57 -8.66 14.23 22.63
N MET A 58 -9.77 14.28 21.90
CA MET A 58 -10.85 15.22 22.15
C MET A 58 -11.56 15.01 23.48
N THR A 59 -11.81 13.74 23.83
CA THR A 59 -12.42 13.39 25.10
C THR A 59 -11.55 13.85 26.26
N ASN A 60 -10.22 13.69 26.16
CA ASN A 60 -9.29 14.21 27.17
C ASN A 60 -9.29 15.74 27.24
N PHE A 61 -9.32 16.43 26.10
CA PHE A 61 -9.41 17.91 26.09
C PHE A 61 -10.71 18.42 26.72
N TYR A 62 -11.85 17.78 26.43
CA TYR A 62 -13.13 18.14 27.03
C TYR A 62 -13.11 17.91 28.54
N ILE A 63 -12.64 16.74 29.00
CA ILE A 63 -12.53 16.42 30.42
C ILE A 63 -11.56 17.38 31.12
N ALA A 64 -10.42 17.71 30.52
CA ALA A 64 -9.48 18.68 31.08
C ALA A 64 -10.12 20.04 31.34
N SER A 65 -11.05 20.48 30.48
CA SER A 65 -11.72 21.77 30.63
C SER A 65 -12.94 21.74 31.54
N ALA A 66 -13.75 20.68 31.51
CA ALA A 66 -15.03 20.62 32.23
C ALA A 66 -14.91 19.96 33.61
N TYR A 67 -13.97 19.02 33.76
CA TYR A 67 -13.79 18.17 34.94
C TYR A 67 -12.30 17.86 35.17
N PRO A 68 -11.46 18.86 35.51
CA PRO A 68 -10.01 18.70 35.58
C PRO A 68 -9.57 17.59 36.55
N GLU A 69 -10.34 17.32 37.61
CA GLU A 69 -10.12 16.22 38.55
C GLU A 69 -10.22 14.82 37.92
N LEU A 70 -10.92 14.68 36.78
CA LEU A 70 -11.08 13.41 36.06
C LEU A 70 -10.03 13.21 34.96
N LEU A 71 -9.21 14.21 34.65
CA LEU A 71 -8.27 14.18 33.53
C LEU A 71 -7.25 13.04 33.62
N GLN A 72 -6.74 12.78 34.83
CA GLN A 72 -5.77 11.71 35.02
C GLN A 72 -6.37 10.35 34.67
N ILE A 73 -7.61 10.08 35.12
CA ILE A 73 -8.32 8.83 34.85
C ILE A 73 -8.61 8.69 33.35
N SER A 74 -9.10 9.75 32.70
CA SER A 74 -9.40 9.72 31.26
C SER A 74 -8.15 9.49 30.41
N SER A 75 -7.03 10.10 30.77
CA SER A 75 -5.76 9.94 30.06
C SER A 75 -5.22 8.52 30.18
N GLN A 76 -5.38 7.87 31.34
CA GLN A 76 -4.98 6.48 31.55
C GLN A 76 -5.82 5.51 30.73
N ILE A 77 -7.14 5.68 30.74
CA ILE A 77 -8.06 4.87 29.91
C ILE A 77 -7.73 5.03 28.43
N SER A 78 -7.51 6.27 27.98
CA SER A 78 -7.15 6.57 26.60
C SER A 78 -5.81 5.96 26.22
N GLY A 79 -4.79 6.09 27.09
CA GLY A 79 -3.48 5.49 26.89
C GLY A 79 -3.54 3.96 26.79
N MET A 80 -4.33 3.31 27.65
CA MET A 80 -4.58 1.88 27.57
C MET A 80 -5.20 1.48 26.23
N ILE A 81 -6.28 2.15 25.81
CA ILE A 81 -6.97 1.82 24.55
C ILE A 81 -6.06 2.05 23.34
N LEU A 82 -5.32 3.15 23.30
CA LEU A 82 -4.35 3.45 22.25
C LEU A 82 -3.23 2.40 22.19
N SER A 83 -2.75 1.95 23.35
CA SER A 83 -1.73 0.90 23.42
C SER A 83 -2.24 -0.43 22.86
N PHE A 84 -3.51 -0.78 23.06
CA PHE A 84 -4.10 -1.99 22.48
C PHE A 84 -4.05 -2.00 20.95
N PHE A 85 -4.27 -0.86 20.28
CA PHE A 85 -4.15 -0.77 18.81
C PHE A 85 -2.72 -0.97 18.34
N LEU A 86 -1.76 -0.29 18.97
CA LEU A 86 -0.33 -0.44 18.62
C LEU A 86 0.19 -1.86 18.88
N ILE A 87 -0.24 -2.47 19.98
CA ILE A 87 0.08 -3.85 20.32
C ILE A 87 -0.57 -4.81 19.32
N GLY A 88 -1.80 -4.54 18.88
CA GLY A 88 -2.51 -5.31 17.86
C GLY A 88 -1.73 -5.39 16.55
N ASP A 89 -1.30 -4.25 16.01
CA ASP A 89 -0.51 -4.19 14.78
C ASP A 89 0.83 -4.94 14.92
N ALA A 90 1.55 -4.72 16.01
CA ALA A 90 2.79 -5.43 16.30
C ALA A 90 2.57 -6.95 16.50
N TYR A 91 1.46 -7.34 17.11
CA TYR A 91 1.08 -8.73 17.29
C TYR A 91 0.78 -9.39 15.94
N HIS A 92 0.02 -8.71 15.06
CA HIS A 92 -0.27 -9.18 13.70
C HIS A 92 1.01 -9.36 12.89
N GLU A 93 1.90 -8.36 12.88
CA GLU A 93 3.19 -8.45 12.19
C GLU A 93 4.04 -9.62 12.71
N ASN A 94 4.11 -9.79 14.03
CA ASN A 94 4.84 -10.90 14.64
C ASN A 94 4.21 -12.26 14.37
N LYS A 95 2.88 -12.35 14.26
CA LYS A 95 2.17 -13.59 13.87
C LYS A 95 2.51 -13.97 12.43
N VAL A 96 2.45 -13.01 11.50
CA VAL A 96 2.82 -13.21 10.09
C VAL A 96 4.28 -13.67 9.99
N LYS A 97 5.22 -12.94 10.61
CA LYS A 97 6.65 -13.29 10.57
C LYS A 97 6.93 -14.67 11.13
N ARG A 98 6.29 -15.07 12.24
CA ARG A 98 6.42 -16.42 12.81
C ARG A 98 5.84 -17.49 11.89
N GLY A 99 4.64 -17.26 11.33
CA GLY A 99 4.01 -18.18 10.39
C GLY A 99 4.88 -18.43 9.16
N ILE A 100 5.43 -17.38 8.58
CA ILE A 100 6.34 -17.47 7.42
C ILE A 100 7.63 -18.20 7.79
N LYS A 101 8.26 -17.88 8.93
CA LYS A 101 9.46 -18.60 9.39
C LYS A 101 9.20 -20.09 9.57
N ASN A 102 8.04 -20.46 10.10
CA ASN A 102 7.64 -21.85 10.26
C ASN A 102 7.44 -22.53 8.89
N ALA A 103 6.76 -21.87 7.95
CA ALA A 103 6.54 -22.38 6.59
C ALA A 103 7.84 -22.57 5.81
N LEU A 104 8.87 -21.77 6.09
CA LEU A 104 10.19 -21.84 5.44
C LEU A 104 11.24 -22.61 6.24
N LYS A 105 10.87 -23.20 7.38
CA LYS A 105 11.82 -23.84 8.31
C LYS A 105 12.62 -24.97 7.64
N GLU A 106 12.01 -25.68 6.71
CA GLU A 106 12.61 -26.80 5.99
C GLU A 106 13.66 -26.37 4.95
N LEU A 107 13.71 -25.09 4.57
CA LEU A 107 14.64 -24.59 3.55
C LEU A 107 16.04 -24.25 4.09
N ASP A 108 16.29 -24.44 5.39
CA ASP A 108 17.55 -24.14 6.11
C ASP A 108 18.14 -22.73 5.82
N ILE A 109 17.27 -21.74 5.58
CA ILE A 109 17.69 -20.36 5.30
C ILE A 109 17.89 -19.62 6.64
N LYS A 110 19.15 -19.45 7.04
CA LYS A 110 19.51 -18.86 8.35
C LYS A 110 19.25 -17.35 8.46
N ASN A 111 19.24 -16.63 7.34
CA ASN A 111 19.09 -15.17 7.29
C ASN A 111 17.87 -14.76 6.45
N LEU A 112 16.68 -14.92 7.03
CA LEU A 112 15.43 -14.45 6.43
C LEU A 112 15.04 -13.08 7.00
N ARG A 113 14.98 -12.08 6.12
CA ARG A 113 14.32 -10.80 6.42
C ARG A 113 12.96 -10.78 5.73
N ILE A 114 11.91 -10.65 6.53
CA ILE A 114 10.51 -10.63 6.07
C ILE A 114 9.99 -9.21 6.19
N GLU A 115 9.44 -8.71 5.10
CA GLU A 115 8.80 -7.41 4.99
C GLU A 115 7.34 -7.60 4.54
N ILE A 116 6.41 -7.10 5.34
CA ILE A 116 4.99 -7.06 4.96
C ILE A 116 4.81 -5.79 4.13
N VAL A 117 4.42 -5.97 2.88
CA VAL A 117 4.30 -4.85 1.93
C VAL A 117 2.84 -4.43 1.88
N SER A 118 2.59 -3.11 1.92
CA SER A 118 1.24 -2.54 1.77
C SER A 118 0.75 -2.64 0.32
N PHE A 119 0.57 -3.86 -0.17
CA PHE A 119 0.00 -4.16 -1.46
C PHE A 119 -1.38 -4.79 -1.25
N GLU A 120 -2.40 -4.16 -1.81
CA GLU A 120 -3.76 -4.65 -1.75
C GLU A 120 -3.89 -5.92 -2.59
N VAL A 121 -4.05 -7.07 -1.93
CA VAL A 121 -4.18 -8.37 -2.60
C VAL A 121 -5.52 -8.40 -3.34
N THR A 122 -5.45 -8.30 -4.66
CA THR A 122 -6.65 -8.20 -5.50
C THR A 122 -7.47 -9.49 -5.47
N THR A 123 -8.76 -9.36 -5.81
CA THR A 123 -9.69 -10.50 -5.93
C THR A 123 -9.16 -11.61 -6.84
N TYR A 124 -8.35 -11.24 -7.84
CA TYR A 124 -7.69 -12.20 -8.71
C TYR A 124 -6.84 -13.21 -7.93
N TYR A 125 -5.93 -12.74 -7.07
CA TYR A 125 -5.05 -13.62 -6.29
C TYR A 125 -5.80 -14.35 -5.19
N LYS A 126 -6.79 -13.69 -4.56
CA LYS A 126 -7.68 -14.33 -3.59
C LYS A 126 -8.36 -15.56 -4.18
N ASN A 127 -8.92 -15.42 -5.38
CA ASN A 127 -9.59 -16.52 -6.08
C ASN A 127 -8.58 -17.56 -6.60
N LEU A 128 -7.46 -17.13 -7.19
CA LEU A 128 -6.47 -18.01 -7.80
C LEU A 128 -5.86 -18.98 -6.77
N TYR A 129 -5.57 -18.49 -5.57
CA TYR A 129 -4.90 -19.26 -4.52
C TYR A 129 -5.81 -19.67 -3.36
N ASN A 130 -7.12 -19.36 -3.46
CA ASN A 130 -8.12 -19.56 -2.42
C ASN A 130 -7.71 -18.94 -1.06
N LEU A 131 -7.31 -17.67 -1.09
CA LEU A 131 -6.85 -16.92 0.08
C LEU A 131 -8.02 -16.17 0.71
N LYS A 132 -8.16 -16.26 2.02
CA LYS A 132 -9.24 -15.59 2.76
C LYS A 132 -8.79 -14.27 3.39
N ASP A 133 -7.68 -14.30 4.12
CA ASP A 133 -7.08 -13.12 4.74
C ASP A 133 -5.59 -12.96 4.36
N PRO A 134 -5.29 -12.67 3.07
CA PRO A 134 -3.92 -12.62 2.61
C PRO A 134 -3.23 -11.29 2.87
N VAL A 135 -1.98 -11.38 3.29
CA VAL A 135 -1.01 -10.28 3.27
C VAL A 135 0.05 -10.53 2.22
N PHE A 136 0.44 -9.49 1.48
CA PHE A 136 1.55 -9.57 0.54
C PHE A 136 2.88 -9.42 1.27
N VAL A 137 3.83 -10.30 0.96
CA VAL A 137 5.11 -10.36 1.67
C VAL A 137 6.28 -10.40 0.71
N LYS A 138 7.35 -9.71 1.10
CA LYS A 138 8.65 -9.75 0.46
C LYS A 138 9.64 -10.41 1.42
N ILE A 139 10.31 -11.43 0.95
CA ILE A 139 11.21 -12.26 1.74
C ILE A 139 12.58 -12.15 1.10
N TRP A 140 13.53 -11.60 1.85
CA TRP A 140 14.92 -11.53 1.45
C TRP A 140 15.65 -12.74 2.01
N ALA A 141 16.16 -13.57 1.11
CA ALA A 141 16.98 -14.72 1.42
C ALA A 141 18.34 -14.50 0.75
N ASN A 142 19.36 -14.21 1.55
CA ASN A 142 20.68 -13.81 1.05
C ASN A 142 20.58 -12.58 0.11
N SER A 143 20.96 -12.73 -1.16
CA SER A 143 20.89 -11.68 -2.20
C SER A 143 19.62 -11.76 -3.06
N ASP A 144 18.77 -12.77 -2.84
CA ASP A 144 17.56 -12.98 -3.62
C ASP A 144 16.32 -12.42 -2.92
N VAL A 145 15.41 -11.90 -3.76
CA VAL A 145 14.08 -11.48 -3.34
C VAL A 145 13.09 -12.55 -3.75
N ILE A 146 12.31 -13.01 -2.79
CA ILE A 146 11.14 -13.85 -2.98
C ILE A 146 9.91 -13.00 -2.67
N LYS A 147 8.87 -13.10 -3.48
CA LYS A 147 7.59 -12.41 -3.25
C LYS A 147 6.48 -13.44 -3.14
N GLY A 148 5.44 -13.12 -2.39
CA GLY A 148 4.34 -14.04 -2.21
C GLY A 148 3.22 -13.50 -1.33
N TYR A 149 2.29 -14.38 -1.00
CA TYR A 149 1.14 -14.10 -0.16
C TYR A 149 1.17 -15.04 1.04
N PHE A 150 0.94 -14.49 2.22
CA PHE A 150 0.72 -15.29 3.42
C PHE A 150 -0.73 -15.13 3.85
N ASP A 151 -1.47 -16.24 3.91
CA ASP A 151 -2.86 -16.25 4.37
C ASP A 151 -2.91 -16.40 5.89
N LEU A 152 -3.44 -15.38 6.57
CA LEU A 152 -3.49 -15.32 8.03
C LEU A 152 -4.46 -16.33 8.65
N GLU A 153 -5.49 -16.72 7.90
CA GLU A 153 -6.49 -17.67 8.37
C GLU A 153 -5.96 -19.11 8.26
N SER A 154 -5.46 -19.49 7.08
CA SER A 154 -4.95 -20.85 6.82
C SER A 154 -3.49 -21.07 7.19
N SER A 155 -2.75 -20.01 7.56
CA SER A 155 -1.30 -20.03 7.81
C SER A 155 -0.49 -20.58 6.62
N LYS A 156 -0.98 -20.35 5.40
CA LYS A 156 -0.38 -20.84 4.16
C LYS A 156 0.47 -19.76 3.50
N LEU A 157 1.71 -20.11 3.16
CA LEU A 157 2.58 -19.27 2.34
C LEU A 157 2.49 -19.72 0.87
N VAL A 158 2.18 -18.77 -0.01
CA VAL A 158 2.20 -18.96 -1.46
C VAL A 158 3.31 -18.08 -2.02
N ILE A 159 4.30 -18.69 -2.67
CA ILE A 159 5.41 -17.99 -3.31
C ILE A 159 5.07 -17.76 -4.78
N GLU A 160 5.28 -16.53 -5.26
CA GLU A 160 5.18 -16.23 -6.68
C GLU A 160 6.53 -16.47 -7.37
N GLU A 161 6.48 -17.24 -8.45
CA GLU A 161 7.63 -17.44 -9.31
C GLU A 161 7.86 -16.21 -10.21
N PRO A 162 9.09 -15.69 -10.28
CA PRO A 162 9.41 -14.63 -11.21
C PRO A 162 9.45 -15.18 -12.65
N ILE A 163 9.07 -14.33 -13.60
CA ILE A 163 9.22 -14.62 -15.03
C ILE A 163 10.62 -14.14 -15.44
N LEU A 164 11.34 -14.93 -16.24
CA LEU A 164 12.60 -14.47 -16.84
C LEU A 164 12.30 -13.65 -18.10
N PHE A 165 12.68 -12.38 -18.11
CA PHE A 165 12.40 -11.49 -19.23
C PHE A 165 13.61 -10.62 -19.60
N PRO A 166 13.98 -10.53 -20.88
CA PRO A 166 15.13 -9.74 -21.33
C PRO A 166 14.77 -8.25 -21.40
N SER A 167 14.55 -7.60 -20.25
CA SER A 167 14.26 -6.17 -20.23
C SER A 167 15.46 -5.31 -20.68
N TYR A 168 16.67 -5.73 -20.34
CA TYR A 168 17.92 -5.04 -20.67
C TYR A 168 18.79 -5.92 -21.59
N ASP A 169 19.74 -5.31 -22.33
CA ASP A 169 20.47 -5.94 -23.45
C ASP A 169 21.32 -7.18 -23.12
N LYS A 170 21.54 -7.48 -21.84
CA LYS A 170 22.55 -8.45 -21.42
C LYS A 170 21.98 -9.84 -21.14
N THR A 171 21.03 -9.93 -20.22
CA THR A 171 20.54 -11.21 -19.69
C THR A 171 19.08 -11.12 -19.29
N PRO A 172 18.27 -12.20 -19.46
CA PRO A 172 16.94 -12.26 -18.87
C PRO A 172 17.00 -12.03 -17.37
N GLU A 173 16.23 -11.05 -16.89
CA GLU A 173 16.13 -10.73 -15.47
C GLU A 173 14.83 -11.30 -14.89
N LYS A 174 14.86 -11.60 -13.59
CA LYS A 174 13.66 -11.95 -12.82
C LYS A 174 12.74 -10.73 -12.78
N ILE A 175 11.55 -10.86 -13.36
CA ILE A 175 10.48 -9.87 -13.29
C ILE A 175 9.27 -10.46 -12.56
N TRP A 176 8.61 -9.66 -11.74
CA TRP A 176 7.40 -10.04 -11.02
C TRP A 176 6.18 -9.46 -11.69
N LYS A 177 5.14 -10.27 -11.78
CA LYS A 177 3.87 -9.94 -12.40
C LYS A 177 2.89 -9.55 -11.29
N ASP A 178 2.62 -8.25 -11.17
CA ASP A 178 1.68 -7.72 -10.17
C ASP A 178 0.34 -7.38 -10.85
N VAL A 179 -0.74 -8.08 -10.48
CA VAL A 179 -2.10 -7.67 -10.88
C VAL A 179 -2.55 -6.50 -10.00
N VAL A 180 -2.38 -5.28 -10.51
CA VAL A 180 -2.67 -4.04 -9.77
C VAL A 180 -4.13 -3.60 -9.86
N LYS A 181 -4.90 -4.12 -10.82
CA LYS A 181 -6.32 -3.83 -10.95
C LYS A 181 -7.06 -5.00 -11.59
N THR A 182 -8.26 -5.26 -11.10
CA THR A 182 -9.20 -6.24 -11.65
C THR A 182 -10.46 -5.56 -12.20
N HIS A 183 -11.20 -6.29 -13.03
CA HIS A 183 -12.61 -5.99 -13.30
C HIS A 183 -13.48 -6.55 -12.17
N GLU A 184 -14.78 -6.22 -12.18
CA GLU A 184 -15.75 -6.70 -11.19
C GLU A 184 -15.86 -8.24 -11.19
N THR A 185 -15.62 -8.87 -12.33
CA THR A 185 -15.58 -10.34 -12.49
C THR A 185 -14.34 -11.00 -11.85
N GLY A 186 -13.41 -10.21 -11.31
CA GLY A 186 -12.13 -10.70 -10.79
C GLY A 186 -11.06 -10.94 -11.86
N THR A 187 -11.38 -10.80 -13.15
CA THR A 187 -10.36 -10.92 -14.21
C THR A 187 -9.35 -9.77 -14.15
N PRO A 188 -8.06 -10.02 -14.42
CA PRO A 188 -7.06 -8.96 -14.42
C PRO A 188 -7.40 -7.89 -15.45
N LYS A 189 -7.38 -6.62 -15.03
CA LYS A 189 -7.59 -5.45 -15.88
C LYS A 189 -6.29 -4.75 -16.23
N ARG A 190 -5.38 -4.70 -15.27
CA ARG A 190 -4.06 -4.11 -15.41
C ARG A 190 -3.04 -4.92 -14.64
N ILE A 191 -1.97 -5.25 -15.32
CA ILE A 191 -0.86 -6.04 -14.81
C ILE A 191 0.40 -5.21 -15.00
N GLU A 192 1.20 -5.07 -13.95
CA GLU A 192 2.50 -4.42 -14.00
C GLU A 192 3.59 -5.48 -13.86
N PHE A 193 4.59 -5.38 -14.72
CA PHE A 193 5.79 -6.19 -14.64
C PHE A 193 6.89 -5.34 -14.01
N LYS A 194 7.45 -5.80 -12.90
CA LYS A 194 8.47 -5.07 -12.15
C LYS A 194 9.75 -5.86 -12.02
N ASP A 195 10.87 -5.19 -12.15
CA ASP A 195 12.19 -5.79 -11.88
C ASP A 195 12.43 -5.94 -10.36
N LYS A 196 13.64 -6.40 -10.00
CA LYS A 196 14.07 -6.59 -8.60
C LYS A 196 14.09 -5.30 -7.78
N TYR A 197 14.23 -4.15 -8.45
CA TYR A 197 14.24 -2.82 -7.82
C TYR A 197 12.82 -2.25 -7.68
N GLY A 198 11.81 -2.91 -8.24
CA GLY A 198 10.43 -2.42 -8.24
C GLY A 198 10.14 -1.45 -9.40
N THR A 199 11.06 -1.30 -10.34
CA THR A 199 10.86 -0.47 -11.54
C THR A 199 9.90 -1.17 -12.48
N VAL A 200 8.88 -0.45 -12.97
CA VAL A 200 7.93 -0.99 -13.94
C VAL A 200 8.62 -1.10 -15.30
N VAL A 201 8.83 -2.32 -15.75
CA VAL A 201 9.42 -2.66 -17.05
C VAL A 201 8.36 -3.10 -18.06
N GLY A 202 7.11 -3.25 -17.66
CA GLY A 202 6.01 -3.49 -18.59
C GLY A 202 4.64 -3.32 -17.96
N VAL A 203 3.65 -3.06 -18.80
CA VAL A 203 2.25 -2.96 -18.39
C VAL A 203 1.39 -3.65 -19.43
N GLU A 204 0.58 -4.61 -18.98
CA GLU A 204 -0.49 -5.20 -19.76
C GLU A 204 -1.84 -4.64 -19.31
N ILE A 205 -2.62 -4.16 -20.28
CA ILE A 205 -3.99 -3.70 -20.06
C ILE A 205 -4.90 -4.66 -20.79
N LEU A 206 -5.78 -5.33 -20.03
CA LEU A 206 -6.65 -6.37 -20.56
C LEU A 206 -8.11 -5.89 -20.57
N ASP A 207 -8.89 -6.40 -21.51
CA ASP A 207 -10.35 -6.32 -21.45
C ASP A 207 -10.95 -7.32 -20.44
N VAL A 208 -12.27 -7.42 -20.41
CA VAL A 208 -12.98 -8.29 -19.46
C VAL A 208 -12.72 -9.78 -19.77
N THR A 209 -12.44 -10.12 -21.03
CA THR A 209 -12.15 -11.49 -21.49
C THR A 209 -10.67 -11.87 -21.36
N GLY A 210 -9.82 -10.94 -20.92
CA GLY A 210 -8.38 -11.16 -20.71
C GLY A 210 -7.52 -10.90 -21.95
N VAL A 211 -8.08 -10.31 -23.01
CA VAL A 211 -7.34 -9.98 -24.23
C VAL A 211 -6.61 -8.65 -24.08
N LYS A 212 -5.35 -8.61 -24.53
CA LYS A 212 -4.48 -7.44 -24.48
C LYS A 212 -5.00 -6.30 -25.35
N LYS A 213 -5.09 -5.11 -24.78
CA LYS A 213 -5.43 -3.85 -25.46
C LYS A 213 -4.18 -3.11 -25.92
N GLY A 214 -4.34 -2.25 -26.93
CA GLY A 214 -3.22 -1.53 -27.57
C GLY A 214 -2.49 -0.49 -26.70
N ARG A 215 -2.95 -0.26 -25.47
CA ARG A 215 -2.23 0.56 -24.49
C ARG A 215 -1.18 -0.24 -23.69
N SER A 216 -1.09 -1.54 -23.93
CA SER A 216 -0.08 -2.39 -23.31
C SER A 216 1.29 -2.08 -23.89
N TRP A 217 2.31 -2.06 -23.04
CA TRP A 217 3.69 -1.79 -23.43
C TRP A 217 4.65 -2.63 -22.59
N ARG A 218 5.86 -2.85 -23.11
CA ARG A 218 6.95 -3.49 -22.37
C ARG A 218 8.29 -2.91 -22.77
N PHE A 219 9.26 -3.06 -21.89
CA PHE A 219 10.65 -2.70 -22.10
C PHE A 219 11.42 -3.99 -22.34
N ASN A 220 11.86 -4.21 -23.57
CA ASN A 220 12.50 -5.42 -24.07
C ASN A 220 13.78 -5.04 -24.80
N LYS A 221 14.92 -5.63 -24.42
CA LYS A 221 16.24 -5.34 -24.98
C LYS A 221 16.50 -3.82 -25.08
N SER A 222 16.31 -3.15 -23.95
CA SER A 222 16.54 -1.71 -23.80
C SER A 222 15.66 -0.80 -24.68
N LEU A 223 14.60 -1.35 -25.28
CA LEU A 223 13.70 -0.65 -26.19
C LEU A 223 12.25 -0.83 -25.74
N TYR A 224 11.45 0.19 -25.98
CA TYR A 224 10.02 0.09 -25.71
C TYR A 224 9.30 -0.57 -26.88
N GLU A 225 8.40 -1.49 -26.55
CA GLU A 225 7.48 -2.11 -27.48
C GLU A 225 6.05 -1.85 -27.02
N THR A 226 5.14 -1.62 -27.97
CA THR A 226 3.69 -1.50 -27.71
C THR A 226 2.94 -2.64 -28.37
N TRP A 227 1.83 -3.05 -27.76
CA TRP A 227 1.01 -4.11 -28.31
C TRP A 227 0.09 -3.58 -29.42
N ASP A 228 0.13 -4.17 -30.61
CA ASP A 228 -0.88 -3.95 -31.65
C ASP A 228 -1.99 -5.01 -31.48
N PRO A 229 -3.23 -4.63 -31.11
CA PRO A 229 -4.33 -5.56 -30.91
C PRO A 229 -4.86 -6.18 -32.22
N VAL A 230 -4.68 -5.50 -33.36
CA VAL A 230 -5.12 -5.98 -34.69
C VAL A 230 -4.15 -7.04 -35.19
N LYS A 231 -2.85 -6.75 -35.17
CA LYS A 231 -1.80 -7.68 -35.61
C LYS A 231 -1.47 -8.75 -34.57
N ARG A 232 -1.88 -8.56 -33.32
CA ARG A 232 -1.54 -9.39 -32.15
C ARG A 232 -0.04 -9.59 -31.98
N LYS A 233 0.73 -8.52 -32.18
CA LYS A 233 2.20 -8.52 -32.10
C LYS A 233 2.69 -7.30 -31.34
N TRP A 234 3.90 -7.43 -30.79
CA TRP A 234 4.63 -6.32 -30.19
C TRP A 234 5.35 -5.54 -31.29
N GLU A 235 5.18 -4.22 -31.29
CA GLU A 235 5.81 -3.31 -32.23
C GLU A 235 6.81 -2.41 -31.52
N GLN A 236 8.06 -2.47 -31.97
CA GLN A 236 9.13 -1.65 -31.44
C GLN A 236 8.88 -0.18 -31.72
N GLN A 237 9.07 0.65 -30.67
CA GLN A 237 8.93 2.10 -30.76
C GLN A 237 10.28 2.76 -31.06
N PRO A 238 10.28 3.96 -31.66
CA PRO A 238 11.51 4.71 -31.92
C PRO A 238 12.27 5.02 -30.63
N ARG A 239 13.60 5.15 -30.73
CA ARG A 239 14.45 5.53 -29.59
C ARG A 239 13.99 6.86 -29.00
N GLY A 240 13.97 6.95 -27.67
CA GLY A 240 13.49 8.14 -26.95
C GLY A 240 11.97 8.17 -26.73
N TRP A 241 11.21 7.23 -27.30
CA TRP A 241 9.81 7.03 -26.91
C TRP A 241 9.72 6.73 -25.41
N LYS A 242 8.74 7.32 -24.74
CA LYS A 242 8.45 7.06 -23.33
C LYS A 242 6.97 6.73 -23.18
N PRO A 243 6.62 5.73 -22.36
CA PRO A 243 5.22 5.43 -22.10
C PRO A 243 4.54 6.65 -21.49
N LYS A 244 3.32 6.96 -21.97
CA LYS A 244 2.49 8.00 -21.37
C LYS A 244 2.14 7.58 -19.95
N LYS A 245 2.92 8.08 -18.98
CA LYS A 245 2.68 7.83 -17.56
C LYS A 245 1.24 8.19 -17.21
N SER A 246 0.56 7.28 -16.51
CA SER A 246 -0.76 7.59 -15.96
C SER A 246 -0.64 8.78 -14.99
N LEU A 247 -1.71 9.55 -14.81
CA LEU A 247 -1.70 10.68 -13.87
C LEU A 247 -1.21 10.25 -12.47
N SER A 248 -1.62 9.06 -12.01
CA SER A 248 -1.16 8.44 -10.77
C SER A 248 0.34 8.14 -10.71
N GLU A 249 0.96 7.71 -11.81
CA GLU A 249 2.42 7.50 -11.90
C GLU A 249 3.19 8.81 -11.93
N ARG A 250 2.67 9.84 -12.64
CA ARG A 250 3.26 11.18 -12.61
C ARG A 250 3.27 11.70 -11.17
N LEU A 251 2.16 11.53 -10.46
CA LEU A 251 2.02 11.97 -9.09
C LEU A 251 2.91 11.15 -8.13
N ARG A 252 2.99 9.82 -8.24
CA ARG A 252 3.94 9.01 -7.44
C ARG A 252 5.39 9.44 -7.63
N GLY A 253 5.80 9.73 -8.87
CA GLY A 253 7.16 10.23 -9.16
C GLY A 253 7.46 11.57 -8.48
N TYR A 254 6.48 12.48 -8.41
CA TYR A 254 6.60 13.76 -7.70
C TYR A 254 6.71 13.60 -6.17
N PHE A 255 6.07 12.60 -5.58
CA PHE A 255 6.14 12.38 -4.13
C PHE A 255 7.39 11.61 -3.70
N LEU A 256 7.83 10.61 -4.49
CA LEU A 256 9.07 9.88 -4.21
C LEU A 256 10.30 10.78 -4.35
N THR A 257 10.37 11.64 -5.37
CA THR A 257 11.47 12.62 -5.49
C THR A 257 11.49 13.63 -4.34
N LYS A 258 10.33 13.99 -3.77
CA LYS A 258 10.24 14.89 -2.62
C LYS A 258 10.58 14.21 -1.29
N GLN A 259 10.29 12.91 -1.18
CA GLN A 259 10.61 12.12 0.00
C GLN A 259 12.09 11.73 0.01
N GLU A 260 12.66 11.39 -1.15
CA GLU A 260 14.11 11.17 -1.32
C GLU A 260 14.90 12.47 -1.15
N SER A 261 14.43 13.63 -1.66
CA SER A 261 15.12 14.90 -1.39
C SER A 261 15.09 15.25 0.11
N SER A 262 14.01 14.95 0.82
CA SER A 262 13.91 15.16 2.28
C SER A 262 14.70 14.15 3.12
N PHE A 263 15.07 13.00 2.53
CA PHE A 263 15.89 11.97 3.17
C PHE A 263 17.38 12.26 2.95
N TYR A 264 17.77 12.76 1.78
CA TYR A 264 19.15 13.20 1.52
C TYR A 264 19.48 14.54 2.21
N GLU A 265 18.53 15.48 2.36
CA GLU A 265 18.74 16.69 3.18
C GLU A 265 18.86 16.41 4.70
N ARG A 266 18.61 15.17 5.13
CA ARG A 266 18.71 14.76 6.55
C ARG A 266 19.91 13.86 6.86
N CYS A 267 20.74 13.55 5.86
CA CYS A 267 21.95 12.74 6.01
C CYS A 267 23.27 13.52 5.83
N ASP A 268 23.21 14.86 5.78
CA ASP A 268 24.41 15.68 5.99
C ASP A 268 24.63 15.90 7.50
N PHE A 269 25.16 14.87 8.17
CA PHE A 269 25.89 14.94 9.44
C PHE A 269 26.89 13.79 9.53
#